data_AF-A0A5J4XDN8-F1
#
_entry.id   AF-A0A5J4XDN8-F1
#
_cell.length_a   1.000
_cell.length_b   1.000
_cell.length_c   1.000
_cell.angle_alpha   90.00
_cell.angle_beta   90.00
_cell.angle_gamma   90.00
#
_symmetry.space_group_name_H-M   'P 1'
#
loop_
_entity.id
_entity.type
_entity.pdbx_description
1 polymer ?
#
loop_
_entity_poly.entity_id
_entity_poly.type
_entity_poly.pdbx_seq_one_letter_code
_entity_poly.pdbx_strand_id
1 'polypeptide(L)'
;MVLQGDGESLASLQIKVTSKIAAVDLQSLPKHSQSRVDSWIDFARLLEAPLASWLQPGSAQAQQYSQAAAKARVTHDLKVLQHHLTMATFLVGDSMTIADSQLATTLAGPLMHLIGRKQQEQLPSVIRWFTTCTRHPALAPFVGGFTMCQDSIGWKAPVRSQHPSTPPKQQRPADLSTQQDQEMQPADEDGDVDSPTASANGPAVQPVSAEKAQKASKAEAKQAAGASDGDQAGASASEDPDKKAKKDAKAAEKAAKKAKAAAKEAERKAQKDAGPSEKKKKAKDEADAKKAQDAAELKELIDRARATPKGQKKDITSNMFKGYCPPAVEAAWYDWWEQSGFFKPELDSDKPPFVIVIPPPNVTGSLHLGHALTNAIQDTVVRWRRMSGYKVLWLPGTDHAGIATQTVVEKDLAKRKGLTRHDLGREAFLEQVFAWVKTYGGKIFGQMRRMGISVDWDRLAFTMDDNLVAAVQEAFVRLFQEGLIYRENRLVNWCCTLHTAVSDIEVDHLEVKGRTLVSVPGYTQQVEVGVLTSFAYPLEDGSGEIVVATTRPETMLGDTAVAVHPDDD
;
A
#
# COMPACT_ATOMS: atom_id res chain seq x y z
N MET A 1 26.85 -14.80 0.51
CA MET A 1 27.33 -16.15 0.92
C MET A 1 28.40 -16.52 -0.09
N VAL A 2 29.59 -16.90 0.37
CA VAL A 2 30.74 -17.18 -0.52
C VAL A 2 30.81 -18.68 -0.75
N LEU A 3 30.80 -19.11 -2.02
CA LEU A 3 31.20 -20.45 -2.42
C LEU A 3 32.74 -20.54 -2.38
N GLN A 4 33.32 -21.70 -2.07
CA GLN A 4 34.78 -21.85 -2.13
C GLN A 4 35.23 -21.82 -3.59
N GLY A 5 35.77 -20.67 -4.00
CA GLY A 5 36.01 -20.27 -5.37
C GLY A 5 35.82 -18.75 -5.50
N ASP A 6 36.92 -18.02 -5.37
CA ASP A 6 37.09 -16.59 -5.72
C ASP A 6 36.10 -15.55 -5.15
N GLY A 7 35.36 -15.90 -4.08
CA GLY A 7 34.65 -14.90 -3.27
C GLY A 7 33.36 -14.34 -3.89
N GLU A 8 32.95 -14.83 -5.07
CA GLU A 8 31.86 -14.22 -5.83
C GLU A 8 30.48 -14.43 -5.21
N SER A 9 29.58 -13.49 -5.49
CA SER A 9 28.17 -13.61 -5.11
C SER A 9 27.43 -14.55 -6.07
N LEU A 10 26.36 -15.19 -5.58
CA LEU A 10 25.48 -16.03 -6.41
C LEU A 10 24.99 -15.27 -7.66
N ALA A 11 24.66 -13.98 -7.52
CA ALA A 11 24.25 -13.12 -8.62
C ALA A 11 25.38 -12.84 -9.64
N SER A 12 26.65 -12.72 -9.22
CA SER A 12 27.79 -12.59 -10.14
C SER A 12 27.93 -13.85 -11.00
N LEU A 13 27.84 -15.03 -10.37
CA LEU A 13 27.84 -16.33 -11.05
C LEU A 13 26.65 -16.44 -12.01
N GLN A 14 25.44 -16.11 -11.57
CA GLN A 14 24.21 -16.14 -12.38
C GLN A 14 24.33 -15.27 -13.64
N ILE A 15 24.85 -14.03 -13.52
CA ILE A 15 25.08 -13.14 -14.66
C ILE A 15 26.13 -13.69 -15.62
N LYS A 16 27.24 -14.26 -15.12
CA LYS A 16 28.32 -14.87 -15.94
C LYS A 16 27.90 -16.15 -16.64
N VAL A 17 27.06 -16.95 -15.99
CA VAL A 17 26.47 -18.18 -16.55
C VAL A 17 25.49 -17.83 -17.66
N THR A 18 24.50 -16.98 -17.37
CA THR A 18 23.44 -16.61 -18.31
C THR A 18 23.99 -15.86 -19.53
N SER A 19 25.01 -15.01 -19.37
CA SER A 19 25.66 -14.35 -20.52
C SER A 19 26.46 -15.30 -21.43
N LYS A 20 27.09 -16.36 -20.89
CA LYS A 20 27.75 -17.39 -21.72
C LYS A 20 26.75 -18.31 -22.41
N ILE A 21 25.60 -18.61 -21.80
CA ILE A 21 24.62 -19.56 -22.36
C ILE A 21 23.64 -18.86 -23.32
N ALA A 22 23.39 -17.56 -23.17
CA ALA A 22 22.75 -16.76 -24.23
C ALA A 22 23.57 -16.72 -25.54
N ALA A 23 24.88 -17.03 -25.50
CA ALA A 23 25.72 -17.19 -26.68
C ALA A 23 25.77 -18.63 -27.23
N VAL A 24 25.13 -19.60 -26.55
CA VAL A 24 25.05 -21.01 -26.98
C VAL A 24 23.63 -21.31 -27.42
N ASP A 25 23.37 -20.94 -28.67
CA ASP A 25 22.21 -21.28 -29.51
C ASP A 25 20.78 -21.07 -28.94
N LEU A 26 20.24 -19.87 -29.21
CA LEU A 26 18.80 -19.57 -29.16
C LEU A 26 18.12 -19.63 -30.54
N GLN A 27 18.85 -19.97 -31.62
CA GLN A 27 18.42 -19.79 -33.00
C GLN A 27 17.81 -21.05 -33.63
N SER A 28 18.02 -22.23 -33.04
CA SER A 28 17.49 -23.51 -33.53
C SER A 28 16.07 -23.86 -33.05
N LEU A 29 15.53 -23.18 -32.02
CA LEU A 29 14.22 -23.52 -31.43
C LEU A 29 13.02 -22.86 -32.15
N PRO A 30 11.92 -23.60 -32.41
CA PRO A 30 10.66 -23.02 -32.88
C PRO A 30 10.07 -21.98 -31.93
N LYS A 31 9.32 -21.00 -32.48
CA LYS A 31 8.69 -19.92 -31.69
C LYS A 31 7.79 -20.41 -30.54
N HIS A 32 7.06 -21.50 -30.74
CA HIS A 32 6.21 -22.10 -29.69
C HIS A 32 7.03 -22.75 -28.55
N SER A 33 8.31 -23.04 -28.79
CA SER A 33 9.23 -23.55 -27.77
C SER A 33 9.84 -22.40 -26.95
N GLN A 34 10.02 -21.22 -27.55
CA GLN A 34 10.57 -20.03 -26.89
C GLN A 34 9.68 -19.57 -25.73
N SER A 35 8.36 -19.48 -25.91
CA SER A 35 7.43 -19.13 -24.82
C SER A 35 7.41 -20.16 -23.67
N ARG A 36 7.71 -21.43 -23.95
CA ARG A 36 7.91 -22.47 -22.91
C ARG A 36 9.23 -22.26 -22.16
N VAL A 37 10.29 -21.80 -22.83
CA VAL A 37 11.56 -21.44 -22.19
C VAL A 37 11.33 -20.24 -21.26
N ASP A 38 10.64 -19.20 -21.71
CA ASP A 38 10.30 -18.03 -20.86
C ASP A 38 9.48 -18.43 -19.62
N SER A 39 8.48 -19.29 -19.80
CA SER A 39 7.67 -19.84 -18.69
C SER A 39 8.52 -20.53 -17.62
N TRP A 40 9.55 -21.29 -18.03
CA TRP A 40 10.48 -21.94 -17.09
C TRP A 40 11.51 -20.97 -16.48
N ILE A 41 11.89 -19.88 -17.16
CA ILE A 41 12.68 -18.80 -16.58
C ILE A 41 11.88 -18.12 -15.46
N ASP A 42 10.60 -17.83 -15.67
CA ASP A 42 9.74 -17.23 -14.64
C ASP A 42 9.44 -18.18 -13.48
N PHE A 43 9.27 -19.49 -13.74
CA PHE A 43 9.26 -20.51 -12.68
C PHE A 43 10.54 -20.46 -11.83
N ALA A 44 11.72 -20.35 -12.46
CA ALA A 44 12.98 -20.26 -11.74
C ALA A 44 13.09 -18.97 -10.90
N ARG A 45 12.64 -17.81 -11.42
CA ARG A 45 12.58 -16.53 -10.68
C ARG A 45 11.64 -16.61 -9.47
N LEU A 46 10.44 -17.19 -9.63
CA LEU A 46 9.46 -17.37 -8.57
C LEU A 46 9.97 -18.25 -7.42
N LEU A 47 10.93 -19.14 -7.69
CA LEU A 47 11.55 -20.01 -6.69
C LEU A 47 12.61 -19.30 -5.84
N GLU A 48 13.21 -18.20 -6.30
CA GLU A 48 14.32 -17.51 -5.62
C GLU A 48 13.94 -16.97 -4.24
N ALA A 49 12.79 -16.29 -4.11
CA ALA A 49 12.36 -15.69 -2.84
C ALA A 49 11.96 -16.74 -1.77
N PRO A 50 11.19 -17.80 -2.08
CA PRO A 50 11.00 -18.94 -1.17
C PRO A 50 12.32 -19.61 -0.76
N LEU A 51 13.26 -19.83 -1.68
CA LEU A 51 14.57 -20.42 -1.36
C LEU A 51 15.40 -19.52 -0.43
N ALA A 52 15.47 -18.22 -0.70
CA ALA A 52 16.13 -17.25 0.17
C ALA A 52 15.49 -17.20 1.57
N SER A 53 14.16 -17.29 1.65
CA SER A 53 13.39 -17.30 2.90
C SER A 53 13.65 -18.56 3.75
N TRP A 54 13.84 -19.71 3.11
CA TRP A 54 14.18 -20.96 3.80
C TRP A 54 15.66 -20.98 4.25
N LEU A 55 16.57 -20.47 3.39
CA LEU A 55 18.02 -20.46 3.62
C LEU A 55 18.49 -19.41 4.66
N GLN A 56 17.90 -18.21 4.66
CA GLN A 56 18.28 -17.11 5.58
C GLN A 56 17.05 -16.41 6.21
N PRO A 57 16.41 -17.03 7.22
CA PRO A 57 15.30 -16.42 7.94
C PRO A 57 15.68 -15.06 8.54
N GLY A 58 14.89 -14.03 8.24
CA GLY A 58 15.11 -12.67 8.75
C GLY A 58 16.06 -11.78 7.94
N SER A 59 16.53 -12.23 6.78
CA SER A 59 17.07 -11.31 5.75
C SER A 59 15.96 -10.39 5.20
N ALA A 60 16.32 -9.27 4.55
CA ALA A 60 15.33 -8.35 3.98
C ALA A 60 14.45 -9.00 2.89
N GLN A 61 15.00 -9.96 2.13
CA GLN A 61 14.23 -10.75 1.15
C GLN A 61 13.38 -11.84 1.81
N ALA A 62 13.76 -12.33 3.00
CA ALA A 62 13.01 -13.33 3.76
C ALA A 62 11.76 -12.78 4.49
N GLN A 63 11.33 -11.54 4.22
CA GLN A 63 10.13 -10.95 4.84
C GLN A 63 8.81 -11.40 4.17
N GLN A 64 8.86 -12.04 3.01
CA GLN A 64 7.66 -12.50 2.28
C GLN A 64 7.06 -13.80 2.84
N TYR A 65 7.86 -14.68 3.45
CA TYR A 65 7.40 -16.01 3.88
C TYR A 65 7.97 -16.39 5.26
N SER A 66 7.15 -17.03 6.10
CA SER A 66 7.68 -17.75 7.26
C SER A 66 8.53 -18.93 6.78
N GLN A 67 9.52 -19.36 7.57
CA GLN A 67 10.42 -20.47 7.16
C GLN A 67 9.64 -21.78 6.88
N ALA A 68 8.52 -22.01 7.58
CA ALA A 68 7.63 -23.14 7.34
C ALA A 68 6.88 -23.01 6.00
N ALA A 69 6.32 -21.84 5.69
CA ALA A 69 5.65 -21.58 4.41
C ALA A 69 6.63 -21.63 3.23
N ALA A 70 7.82 -21.06 3.40
CA ALA A 70 8.91 -21.14 2.41
C ALA A 70 9.30 -22.60 2.12
N LYS A 71 9.51 -23.41 3.16
CA LYS A 71 9.79 -24.85 3.02
C LYS A 71 8.64 -25.59 2.32
N ALA A 72 7.39 -25.33 2.69
CA ALA A 72 6.23 -25.95 2.05
C ALA A 72 6.16 -25.60 0.56
N ARG A 73 6.31 -24.32 0.20
CA ARG A 73 6.27 -23.82 -1.17
C ARG A 73 7.38 -24.40 -2.04
N VAL A 74 8.64 -24.39 -1.57
CA VAL A 74 9.75 -25.02 -2.32
C VAL A 74 9.54 -26.54 -2.45
N THR A 75 8.99 -27.21 -1.43
CA THR A 75 8.69 -28.65 -1.50
C THR A 75 7.58 -28.97 -2.52
N HIS A 76 6.58 -28.08 -2.67
CA HIS A 76 5.58 -28.17 -3.73
C HIS A 76 6.22 -27.96 -5.12
N ASP A 77 6.94 -26.86 -5.31
CA ASP A 77 7.48 -26.51 -6.64
C ASP A 77 8.52 -27.52 -7.13
N LEU A 78 9.32 -28.11 -6.22
CA LEU A 78 10.21 -29.24 -6.56
C LEU A 78 9.45 -30.51 -7.00
N LYS A 79 8.22 -30.76 -6.51
CA LYS A 79 7.38 -31.87 -6.99
C LYS A 79 6.86 -31.61 -8.41
N VAL A 80 6.46 -30.37 -8.73
CA VAL A 80 6.06 -29.96 -10.09
C VAL A 80 7.22 -30.18 -11.07
N LEU A 81 8.42 -29.73 -10.68
CA LEU A 81 9.65 -29.93 -11.45
C LEU A 81 10.02 -31.42 -11.61
N GLN A 82 9.90 -32.22 -10.55
CA GLN A 82 10.09 -33.67 -10.58
C GLN A 82 9.13 -34.37 -11.54
N HIS A 83 7.85 -33.99 -11.55
CA HIS A 83 6.85 -34.58 -12.44
C HIS A 83 7.20 -34.30 -13.91
N HIS A 84 7.44 -33.04 -14.28
CA HIS A 84 7.83 -32.65 -15.65
C HIS A 84 9.10 -33.39 -16.13
N LEU A 85 10.15 -33.39 -15.32
CA LEU A 85 11.43 -34.02 -15.66
C LEU A 85 11.40 -35.56 -15.64
N THR A 86 10.28 -36.18 -15.28
CA THR A 86 10.14 -37.64 -15.36
C THR A 86 9.95 -38.11 -16.81
N MET A 87 9.34 -37.29 -17.68
CA MET A 87 9.18 -37.57 -19.11
C MET A 87 10.17 -36.80 -20.02
N ALA A 88 10.89 -35.81 -19.50
CA ALA A 88 11.72 -34.89 -20.29
C ALA A 88 13.18 -34.84 -19.82
N THR A 89 14.13 -34.94 -20.75
CA THR A 89 15.58 -34.87 -20.44
C THR A 89 15.97 -33.49 -19.88
N PHE A 90 15.46 -32.44 -20.53
CA PHE A 90 15.63 -31.01 -20.21
C PHE A 90 14.26 -30.33 -20.04
N LEU A 91 14.22 -29.05 -19.67
CA LEU A 91 12.97 -28.31 -19.44
C LEU A 91 12.15 -28.11 -20.73
N VAL A 92 12.81 -27.86 -21.87
CA VAL A 92 12.16 -27.68 -23.18
C VAL A 92 13.00 -28.33 -24.29
N GLY A 93 12.43 -29.35 -24.94
CA GLY A 93 13.10 -30.08 -26.03
C GLY A 93 14.21 -31.01 -25.55
N ASP A 94 15.04 -31.44 -26.50
CA ASP A 94 16.05 -32.50 -26.31
C ASP A 94 17.45 -31.97 -25.96
N SER A 95 17.62 -30.65 -25.86
CA SER A 95 18.88 -29.96 -25.56
C SER A 95 18.76 -28.98 -24.40
N MET A 96 19.86 -28.72 -23.70
CA MET A 96 19.89 -27.80 -22.56
C MET A 96 19.63 -26.35 -23.00
N THR A 97 18.62 -25.70 -22.40
CA THR A 97 18.25 -24.32 -22.71
C THR A 97 18.77 -23.30 -21.68
N ILE A 98 18.58 -22.01 -21.97
CA ILE A 98 18.80 -20.93 -20.99
C ILE A 98 17.92 -21.07 -19.73
N ALA A 99 16.73 -21.67 -19.83
CA ALA A 99 15.88 -21.96 -18.67
C ALA A 99 16.49 -23.06 -17.78
N ASP A 100 17.02 -24.13 -18.39
CA ASP A 100 17.72 -25.20 -17.66
C ASP A 100 18.90 -24.64 -16.87
N SER A 101 19.68 -23.79 -17.51
CA SER A 101 20.81 -23.07 -16.92
C SER A 101 20.42 -22.18 -15.75
N GLN A 102 19.39 -21.35 -15.92
CA GLN A 102 18.87 -20.45 -14.87
C GLN A 102 18.39 -21.26 -13.66
N LEU A 103 17.53 -22.27 -13.88
CA LEU A 103 16.95 -23.07 -12.79
C LEU A 103 18.02 -23.92 -12.08
N ALA A 104 18.97 -24.51 -12.82
CA ALA A 104 20.08 -25.26 -12.21
C ALA A 104 20.97 -24.35 -11.35
N THR A 105 21.25 -23.13 -11.79
CA THR A 105 22.04 -22.16 -11.02
C THR A 105 21.30 -21.74 -9.74
N THR A 106 20.00 -21.49 -9.81
CA THR A 106 19.15 -21.18 -8.64
C THR A 106 19.06 -22.37 -7.66
N LEU A 107 19.04 -23.61 -8.14
CA LEU A 107 18.96 -24.81 -7.30
C LEU A 107 20.31 -25.31 -6.74
N ALA A 108 21.45 -24.83 -7.25
CA ALA A 108 22.77 -25.32 -6.84
C ALA A 108 23.04 -25.15 -5.34
N GLY A 109 22.95 -23.93 -4.80
CA GLY A 109 23.13 -23.67 -3.37
C GLY A 109 22.18 -24.50 -2.46
N PRO A 110 20.87 -24.56 -2.75
CA PRO A 110 19.93 -25.43 -2.06
C PRO A 110 20.29 -26.93 -2.06
N LEU A 111 20.68 -27.50 -3.22
CA LEU A 111 21.07 -28.91 -3.34
C LEU A 111 22.43 -29.22 -2.68
N MET A 112 23.31 -28.22 -2.54
CA MET A 112 24.59 -28.34 -1.84
C MET A 112 24.48 -28.26 -0.32
N HIS A 113 23.49 -27.54 0.23
CA HIS A 113 23.51 -27.13 1.64
C HIS A 113 22.22 -27.37 2.46
N LEU A 114 21.08 -27.62 1.81
CA LEU A 114 19.76 -27.52 2.45
C LEU A 114 18.84 -28.71 2.15
N ILE A 115 18.81 -29.19 0.90
CA ILE A 115 18.01 -30.36 0.47
C ILE A 115 18.84 -31.62 0.74
N GLY A 116 18.71 -32.21 1.93
CA GLY A 116 19.48 -33.40 2.34
C GLY A 116 19.05 -34.70 1.63
N ARG A 117 19.84 -35.77 1.76
CA ARG A 117 19.69 -37.03 0.99
C ARG A 117 18.26 -37.58 0.94
N LYS A 118 17.56 -37.66 2.07
CA LYS A 118 16.15 -38.16 2.13
C LYS A 118 15.14 -37.38 1.29
N GLN A 119 15.47 -36.15 0.89
CA GLN A 119 14.64 -35.35 -0.02
C GLN A 119 15.13 -35.49 -1.48
N GLN A 120 16.43 -35.69 -1.70
CA GLN A 120 17.00 -36.01 -3.03
C GLN A 120 16.48 -37.37 -3.53
N GLU A 121 16.35 -38.36 -2.64
CA GLU A 121 15.75 -39.68 -2.90
C GLU A 121 14.29 -39.60 -3.39
N GLN A 122 13.56 -38.52 -3.06
CA GLN A 122 12.18 -38.27 -3.51
C GLN A 122 12.11 -37.47 -4.83
N LEU A 123 13.25 -37.03 -5.36
CA LEU A 123 13.36 -36.15 -6.53
C LEU A 123 14.34 -36.72 -7.59
N PRO A 124 14.29 -38.03 -7.95
CA PRO A 124 15.31 -38.67 -8.78
C PRO A 124 15.44 -38.05 -10.18
N SER A 125 14.35 -37.55 -10.76
CA SER A 125 14.34 -36.91 -12.08
C SER A 125 14.99 -35.51 -12.03
N VAL A 126 14.76 -34.76 -10.95
CA VAL A 126 15.45 -33.48 -10.70
C VAL A 126 16.94 -33.71 -10.47
N ILE A 127 17.31 -34.72 -9.69
CA ILE A 127 18.71 -35.06 -9.40
C ILE A 127 19.45 -35.53 -10.68
N ARG A 128 18.80 -36.34 -11.52
CA ARG A 128 19.28 -36.69 -12.87
C ARG A 128 19.54 -35.42 -13.68
N TRP A 129 18.50 -34.64 -13.95
CA TRP A 129 18.55 -33.44 -14.78
C TRP A 129 19.60 -32.43 -14.30
N PHE A 130 19.62 -32.13 -13.01
CA PHE A 130 20.58 -31.20 -12.42
C PHE A 130 22.03 -31.68 -12.61
N THR A 131 22.28 -32.99 -12.41
CA THR A 131 23.58 -33.62 -12.66
C THR A 131 23.97 -33.62 -14.15
N THR A 132 22.99 -33.71 -15.07
CA THR A 132 23.22 -33.56 -16.51
C THR A 132 23.61 -32.13 -16.85
N CYS A 133 22.86 -31.13 -16.35
CA CYS A 133 23.12 -29.70 -16.59
C CYS A 133 24.47 -29.27 -16.03
N THR A 134 24.81 -29.62 -14.78
CA THR A 134 26.07 -29.16 -14.14
C THR A 134 27.32 -29.80 -14.72
N ARG A 135 27.19 -30.92 -15.45
CA ARG A 135 28.25 -31.53 -16.26
C ARG A 135 28.38 -30.95 -17.66
N HIS A 136 27.43 -30.13 -18.12
CA HIS A 136 27.49 -29.50 -19.44
C HIS A 136 28.69 -28.52 -19.52
N PRO A 137 29.50 -28.49 -20.60
CA PRO A 137 30.72 -27.67 -20.66
C PRO A 137 30.52 -26.16 -20.42
N ALA A 138 29.32 -25.62 -20.65
CA ALA A 138 29.01 -24.22 -20.35
C ALA A 138 28.75 -23.94 -18.84
N LEU A 139 28.29 -24.94 -18.08
CA LEU A 139 27.97 -24.82 -16.65
C LEU A 139 29.07 -25.41 -15.75
N ALA A 140 29.77 -26.46 -16.19
CA ALA A 140 30.80 -27.14 -15.41
C ALA A 140 31.91 -26.22 -14.85
N PRO A 141 32.37 -25.15 -15.53
CA PRO A 141 33.33 -24.20 -14.96
C PRO A 141 32.82 -23.37 -13.78
N PHE A 142 31.49 -23.32 -13.56
CA PHE A 142 30.85 -22.54 -12.51
C PHE A 142 30.17 -23.42 -11.44
N VAL A 143 29.71 -24.61 -11.82
CA VAL A 143 28.87 -25.49 -10.98
C VAL A 143 29.33 -26.96 -11.01
N GLY A 144 30.40 -27.32 -11.73
CA GLY A 144 30.79 -28.73 -11.94
C GLY A 144 31.50 -29.42 -10.76
N GLY A 145 31.80 -28.71 -9.67
CA GLY A 145 32.70 -29.17 -8.60
C GLY A 145 32.08 -29.43 -7.23
N PHE A 146 30.75 -29.54 -7.10
CA PHE A 146 30.10 -29.68 -5.80
C PHE A 146 29.98 -31.13 -5.29
N THR A 147 29.91 -31.27 -3.97
CA THR A 147 29.33 -32.43 -3.28
C THR A 147 27.89 -32.09 -2.89
N MET A 148 26.94 -33.00 -3.13
CA MET A 148 25.54 -32.81 -2.71
C MET A 148 25.37 -32.87 -1.19
N CYS A 149 24.35 -32.18 -0.67
CA CYS A 149 24.05 -32.13 0.75
C CYS A 149 23.79 -33.54 1.31
N GLN A 150 24.57 -33.99 2.30
CA GLN A 150 24.38 -35.30 2.92
C GLN A 150 23.24 -35.23 3.94
N ASP A 151 23.48 -34.55 5.07
CA ASP A 151 22.47 -34.18 6.05
C ASP A 151 22.00 -32.74 5.82
N SER A 152 20.71 -32.45 6.00
CA SER A 152 20.17 -31.09 5.86
C SER A 152 20.64 -30.18 7.00
N ILE A 153 21.69 -29.39 6.75
CA ILE A 153 22.29 -28.52 7.77
C ILE A 153 21.36 -27.34 8.06
N GLY A 154 20.55 -27.47 9.11
CA GLY A 154 19.76 -26.35 9.63
C GLY A 154 20.65 -25.16 9.97
N TRP A 155 20.42 -24.03 9.29
CA TRP A 155 21.25 -22.83 9.43
C TRP A 155 21.34 -22.36 10.88
N LYS A 156 22.58 -22.28 11.40
CA LYS A 156 22.87 -21.66 12.70
C LYS A 156 23.36 -20.24 12.47
N ALA A 157 22.72 -19.28 13.11
CA ALA A 157 23.11 -17.87 13.05
C ALA A 157 24.56 -17.68 13.58
N PRO A 158 25.38 -16.84 12.94
CA PRO A 158 26.68 -16.47 13.49
C PRO A 158 26.47 -15.70 14.81
N VAL A 159 27.22 -16.06 15.85
CA VAL A 159 27.10 -15.44 17.17
C VAL A 159 27.57 -13.99 17.10
N ARG A 160 26.62 -13.05 17.17
CA ARG A 160 26.90 -11.61 17.20
C ARG A 160 27.56 -11.25 18.53
N SER A 161 28.82 -10.82 18.49
CA SER A 161 29.56 -10.36 19.66
C SER A 161 28.82 -9.21 20.37
N GLN A 162 28.58 -9.35 21.67
CA GLN A 162 27.86 -8.35 22.46
C GLN A 162 28.78 -7.19 22.82
N HIS A 163 28.53 -6.01 22.24
CA HIS A 163 28.93 -4.75 22.85
C HIS A 163 27.77 -4.21 23.71
N PRO A 164 28.03 -3.63 24.90
CA PRO A 164 27.01 -3.39 25.89
C PRO A 164 26.22 -2.08 25.71
N SER A 165 25.09 -2.05 26.42
CA SER A 165 24.23 -0.89 26.75
C SER A 165 23.17 -0.44 25.71
N THR A 166 21.93 -0.38 26.21
CA THR A 166 20.83 0.47 25.73
C THR A 166 19.98 0.77 26.98
N PRO A 167 19.49 2.01 27.20
CA PRO A 167 18.67 2.34 28.37
C PRO A 167 17.34 1.57 28.43
N PRO A 168 16.69 1.47 29.61
CA PRO A 168 15.54 0.58 29.81
C PRO A 168 14.27 1.04 29.08
N LYS A 169 13.48 0.06 28.63
CA LYS A 169 12.15 0.28 28.03
C LYS A 169 11.13 0.67 29.11
N GLN A 170 10.29 1.64 28.82
CA GLN A 170 9.03 1.83 29.55
C GLN A 170 8.06 0.68 29.21
N GLN A 171 7.36 0.16 30.21
CA GLN A 171 6.34 -0.87 30.02
C GLN A 171 5.08 -0.26 29.43
N ARG A 172 4.47 -0.95 28.46
CA ARG A 172 3.10 -0.69 28.00
C ARG A 172 2.18 -1.69 28.72
N PRO A 173 1.04 -1.27 29.32
CA PRO A 173 0.07 -2.20 29.86
C PRO A 173 -0.46 -3.15 28.78
N ALA A 174 -0.81 -4.38 29.17
CA ALA A 174 -1.52 -5.33 28.34
C ALA A 174 -2.90 -5.55 28.93
N ASP A 175 -3.95 -5.31 28.13
CA ASP A 175 -5.17 -6.13 28.08
C ASP A 175 -5.98 -5.77 26.80
N LEU A 176 -7.13 -6.41 26.62
CA LEU A 176 -8.14 -6.21 25.56
C LEU A 176 -7.72 -6.68 24.15
N SER A 177 -7.59 -8.00 24.01
CA SER A 177 -7.75 -8.70 22.74
C SER A 177 -9.07 -9.49 22.72
N THR A 178 -10.18 -8.81 22.45
CA THR A 178 -11.51 -9.41 22.23
C THR A 178 -12.38 -8.45 21.40
N GLN A 179 -13.43 -8.99 20.76
CA GLN A 179 -14.36 -8.28 19.85
C GLN A 179 -13.75 -7.79 18.52
N GLN A 180 -13.63 -8.74 17.58
CA GLN A 180 -14.10 -8.48 16.21
C GLN A 180 -15.59 -8.90 16.11
N ASP A 181 -16.19 -8.75 14.92
CA ASP A 181 -17.57 -9.13 14.58
C ASP A 181 -18.70 -8.27 15.19
N GLN A 182 -18.80 -7.01 14.73
CA GLN A 182 -20.09 -6.33 14.53
C GLN A 182 -20.10 -5.56 13.20
N GLU A 183 -21.30 -5.41 12.62
CA GLU A 183 -21.53 -4.88 11.28
C GLU A 183 -21.28 -3.36 11.19
N MET A 184 -20.81 -2.88 10.03
CA MET A 184 -20.59 -1.46 9.77
C MET A 184 -21.60 -0.94 8.75
N GLN A 185 -22.63 -0.26 9.23
CA GLN A 185 -23.54 0.53 8.38
C GLN A 185 -22.81 1.79 7.88
N PRO A 186 -23.03 2.24 6.62
CA PRO A 186 -22.61 3.57 6.20
C PRO A 186 -23.51 4.63 6.85
N ALA A 187 -22.92 5.79 7.18
CA ALA A 187 -23.67 6.97 7.58
C ALA A 187 -23.68 7.97 6.41
N ASP A 188 -24.88 8.39 6.01
CA ASP A 188 -25.09 9.45 5.03
C ASP A 188 -25.14 10.81 5.75
N GLU A 189 -24.33 11.78 5.31
CA GLU A 189 -24.61 13.21 5.47
C GLU A 189 -24.16 13.94 4.19
N ASP A 190 -25.11 14.18 3.29
CA ASP A 190 -24.90 15.05 2.13
C ASP A 190 -24.87 16.53 2.55
N GLY A 191 -24.09 17.33 1.83
CA GLY A 191 -23.89 18.75 2.11
C GLY A 191 -23.66 19.55 0.84
N ASP A 192 -24.73 19.73 0.06
CA ASP A 192 -24.72 20.56 -1.15
C ASP A 192 -24.31 22.01 -0.86
N VAL A 193 -23.59 22.62 -1.79
CA VAL A 193 -23.24 24.05 -1.78
C VAL A 193 -23.53 24.63 -3.16
N ASP A 194 -24.71 25.23 -3.30
CA ASP A 194 -25.22 25.76 -4.57
C ASP A 194 -24.77 27.21 -4.84
N SER A 195 -25.03 27.67 -6.06
CA SER A 195 -24.55 28.92 -6.67
C SER A 195 -25.41 30.16 -6.32
N PRO A 196 -24.89 31.39 -6.52
CA PRO A 196 -25.46 32.58 -5.89
C PRO A 196 -26.59 33.26 -6.68
N THR A 197 -27.54 33.84 -5.96
CA THR A 197 -28.50 34.87 -6.46
C THR A 197 -28.56 36.07 -5.49
N ALA A 198 -29.23 37.16 -5.88
CA ALA A 198 -28.92 38.51 -5.36
C ALA A 198 -30.12 39.37 -4.93
N SER A 199 -29.82 40.36 -4.07
CA SER A 199 -30.55 41.64 -3.87
C SER A 199 -31.95 41.62 -3.25
N ALA A 200 -32.12 42.26 -2.07
CA ALA A 200 -32.81 43.57 -1.93
C ALA A 200 -33.20 43.93 -0.47
N ASN A 201 -33.12 45.23 -0.15
CA ASN A 201 -33.86 46.00 0.87
C ASN A 201 -33.79 45.65 2.38
N GLY A 202 -33.68 46.71 3.20
CA GLY A 202 -34.01 46.74 4.64
C GLY A 202 -35.40 47.40 4.87
N PRO A 203 -35.65 48.19 5.97
CA PRO A 203 -34.66 48.73 6.92
C PRO A 203 -35.07 48.83 8.42
N ALA A 204 -34.10 49.25 9.25
CA ALA A 204 -34.22 50.12 10.44
C ALA A 204 -34.69 49.59 11.83
N VAL A 205 -34.42 50.46 12.83
CA VAL A 205 -34.89 50.54 14.24
C VAL A 205 -34.13 49.76 15.34
N GLN A 206 -33.32 50.53 16.09
CA GLN A 206 -33.07 50.42 17.55
C GLN A 206 -33.76 51.65 18.23
N PRO A 207 -33.71 51.89 19.57
CA PRO A 207 -33.27 51.08 20.74
C PRO A 207 -34.49 50.68 21.63
N VAL A 208 -34.57 50.62 22.99
CA VAL A 208 -33.76 51.03 24.16
C VAL A 208 -34.12 50.20 25.43
N SER A 209 -33.22 50.17 26.43
CA SER A 209 -33.42 49.88 27.88
C SER A 209 -33.89 48.45 28.30
N ALA A 210 -33.47 47.79 29.39
CA ALA A 210 -32.68 48.05 30.61
C ALA A 210 -33.48 48.17 31.93
N GLU A 211 -33.23 47.28 32.90
CA GLU A 211 -33.25 47.55 34.36
C GLU A 211 -32.97 46.30 35.23
N LYS A 212 -31.99 46.38 36.15
CA LYS A 212 -32.24 46.51 37.60
C LYS A 212 -30.94 46.67 38.39
N ALA A 213 -31.03 47.35 39.55
CA ALA A 213 -29.89 47.70 40.41
C ALA A 213 -30.27 47.67 41.90
N GLN A 214 -29.26 47.63 42.79
CA GLN A 214 -29.28 48.14 44.19
C GLN A 214 -27.83 48.17 44.75
N LYS A 215 -27.33 49.33 45.21
CA LYS A 215 -27.22 49.84 46.61
C LYS A 215 -26.14 49.16 47.49
N ALA A 216 -25.39 49.83 48.38
CA ALA A 216 -25.11 51.28 48.58
C ALA A 216 -24.05 51.54 49.68
N SER A 217 -23.21 52.59 49.51
CA SER A 217 -22.49 53.36 50.58
C SER A 217 -21.41 52.62 51.42
N LYS A 218 -20.48 53.25 52.19
CA LYS A 218 -20.29 54.65 52.65
C LYS A 218 -18.83 54.89 53.14
N ALA A 219 -18.28 56.12 53.01
CA ALA A 219 -17.29 56.83 53.88
C ALA A 219 -15.93 56.16 54.32
N GLU A 220 -14.83 56.85 54.68
CA GLU A 220 -14.35 58.26 54.58
C GLU A 220 -12.84 58.36 54.94
N ALA A 221 -12.14 59.42 54.46
CA ALA A 221 -11.00 60.13 55.10
C ALA A 221 -9.65 59.38 55.42
N LYS A 222 -8.46 60.02 55.52
CA LYS A 222 -8.02 61.42 55.25
C LYS A 222 -6.52 61.52 54.88
N GLN A 223 -6.10 62.73 54.49
CA GLN A 223 -4.75 63.10 54.01
C GLN A 223 -3.68 63.20 55.11
N ALA A 224 -2.40 63.20 54.70
CA ALA A 224 -1.39 64.18 55.16
C ALA A 224 -0.27 64.37 54.11
N ALA A 225 0.33 65.55 54.06
CA ALA A 225 1.51 65.89 53.24
C ALA A 225 2.39 66.89 54.01
N GLY A 226 3.67 67.08 53.62
CA GLY A 226 4.59 68.00 54.30
C GLY A 226 5.86 68.32 53.52
N ALA A 227 6.51 69.43 53.90
CA ALA A 227 7.71 70.04 53.30
C ALA A 227 8.53 70.74 54.43
N SER A 228 9.51 71.63 54.24
CA SER A 228 10.03 72.38 53.08
C SER A 228 11.41 72.97 53.41
N ASP A 229 12.32 73.02 52.42
CA ASP A 229 13.51 73.88 52.33
C ASP A 229 14.61 73.76 53.42
N GLY A 230 15.75 74.44 53.20
CA GLY A 230 16.85 74.60 54.17
C GLY A 230 18.24 74.66 53.52
N ASP A 231 18.92 75.81 53.60
CA ASP A 231 20.12 76.13 52.80
C ASP A 231 21.41 76.36 53.63
N GLN A 232 22.56 76.26 52.94
CA GLN A 232 23.88 76.89 53.17
C GLN A 232 24.73 76.74 54.48
N ALA A 233 25.94 76.23 54.25
CA ALA A 233 27.27 76.79 54.62
C ALA A 233 27.81 76.79 56.07
N GLY A 234 29.11 76.44 56.20
CA GLY A 234 29.95 76.66 57.40
C GLY A 234 31.17 75.72 57.51
N ALA A 235 32.40 76.25 57.53
CA ALA A 235 33.65 75.51 57.80
C ALA A 235 33.94 75.50 59.32
N SER A 236 34.76 74.64 59.95
CA SER A 236 35.70 73.57 59.54
C SER A 236 35.84 72.56 60.73
N ALA A 237 36.70 71.52 60.81
CA ALA A 237 37.85 71.06 60.02
C ALA A 237 38.10 69.53 60.20
N SER A 238 39.07 68.99 59.44
CA SER A 238 39.91 67.81 59.72
C SER A 238 39.34 66.60 60.51
N GLU A 239 38.63 65.70 59.83
CA GLU A 239 38.87 64.24 59.91
C GLU A 239 38.31 63.53 58.66
N ASP A 240 38.88 62.37 58.29
CA ASP A 240 38.70 61.66 57.00
C ASP A 240 37.24 61.14 56.77
N PRO A 241 36.43 61.78 55.90
CA PRO A 241 35.00 61.44 55.75
C PRO A 241 34.73 60.14 54.97
N ASP A 242 35.67 59.71 54.11
CA ASP A 242 35.41 58.69 53.08
C ASP A 242 35.18 57.30 53.71
N LYS A 243 35.72 57.05 54.91
CA LYS A 243 35.46 55.82 55.67
C LYS A 243 34.04 55.74 56.26
N LYS A 244 33.37 56.86 56.52
CA LYS A 244 32.01 56.86 57.11
C LYS A 244 30.95 56.64 56.03
N ALA A 245 30.97 57.47 54.97
CA ALA A 245 30.05 57.35 53.84
C ALA A 245 30.07 55.93 53.21
N LYS A 246 31.27 55.35 53.05
CA LYS A 246 31.49 54.02 52.48
C LYS A 246 31.04 52.86 53.41
N LYS A 247 30.86 53.12 54.71
CA LYS A 247 30.27 52.19 55.69
C LYS A 247 28.75 52.26 55.67
N ASP A 248 28.19 53.48 55.63
CA ASP A 248 26.74 53.71 55.65
C ASP A 248 26.07 53.34 54.32
N ALA A 249 26.71 53.62 53.18
CA ALA A 249 26.27 53.12 51.87
C ALA A 249 26.24 51.58 51.82
N LYS A 250 27.23 50.91 52.43
CA LYS A 250 27.29 49.44 52.51
C LYS A 250 26.25 48.86 53.49
N ALA A 251 25.81 49.64 54.49
CA ALA A 251 24.67 49.30 55.34
C ALA A 251 23.35 49.44 54.57
N ALA A 252 23.16 50.53 53.81
CA ALA A 252 21.99 50.75 52.96
C ALA A 252 21.85 49.68 51.87
N GLU A 253 22.94 49.33 51.17
CA GLU A 253 22.95 48.25 50.17
C GLU A 253 22.57 46.88 50.80
N LYS A 254 23.08 46.60 52.01
CA LYS A 254 22.75 45.38 52.76
C LYS A 254 21.30 45.37 53.23
N ALA A 255 20.75 46.52 53.62
CA ALA A 255 19.33 46.68 53.97
C ALA A 255 18.44 46.49 52.73
N ALA A 256 18.77 47.10 51.59
CA ALA A 256 18.07 46.92 50.32
C ALA A 256 18.10 45.47 49.84
N LYS A 257 19.26 44.79 49.94
CA LYS A 257 19.37 43.34 49.68
C LYS A 257 18.51 42.51 50.64
N LYS A 258 18.44 42.87 51.93
CA LYS A 258 17.59 42.17 52.91
C LYS A 258 16.09 42.40 52.66
N ALA A 259 15.69 43.61 52.27
CA ALA A 259 14.31 43.92 51.86
C ALA A 259 13.91 43.19 50.58
N LYS A 260 14.80 43.17 49.57
CA LYS A 260 14.57 42.44 48.30
C LYS A 260 14.54 40.92 48.51
N ALA A 261 15.30 40.40 49.48
CA ALA A 261 15.22 39.01 49.93
C ALA A 261 13.89 38.73 50.66
N ALA A 262 13.47 39.59 51.58
CA ALA A 262 12.20 39.46 52.31
C ALA A 262 10.98 39.55 51.38
N ALA A 263 10.99 40.44 50.39
CA ALA A 263 9.97 40.50 49.34
C ALA A 263 9.93 39.20 48.51
N LYS A 264 11.09 38.67 48.12
CA LYS A 264 11.20 37.39 47.40
C LYS A 264 10.86 36.17 48.27
N GLU A 265 10.93 36.29 49.59
CA GLU A 265 10.47 35.29 50.55
C GLU A 265 8.95 35.36 50.77
N ALA A 266 8.37 36.56 50.85
CA ALA A 266 6.93 36.78 50.88
C ALA A 266 6.27 36.32 49.57
N GLU A 267 6.86 36.64 48.42
CA GLU A 267 6.47 36.11 47.11
C GLU A 267 6.57 34.58 47.06
N ARG A 268 7.63 33.98 47.64
CA ARG A 268 7.75 32.52 47.82
C ARG A 268 6.74 31.92 48.79
N LYS A 269 6.19 32.69 49.74
CA LYS A 269 5.13 32.25 50.67
C LYS A 269 3.76 32.32 50.01
N ALA A 270 3.42 33.43 49.34
CA ALA A 270 2.23 33.50 48.48
C ALA A 270 2.24 32.42 47.37
N GLN A 271 3.40 32.11 46.80
CA GLN A 271 3.56 31.00 45.86
C GLN A 271 3.56 29.59 46.51
N LYS A 272 3.51 29.47 47.84
CA LYS A 272 3.28 28.20 48.55
C LYS A 272 1.81 28.00 48.95
N ASP A 273 1.11 29.08 49.26
CA ASP A 273 -0.30 29.04 49.66
C ASP A 273 -1.24 28.84 48.45
N ALA A 274 -0.82 29.23 47.25
CA ALA A 274 -1.45 28.82 45.99
C ALA A 274 -1.25 27.32 45.74
N GLY A 275 -2.32 26.54 45.90
CA GLY A 275 -2.28 25.07 45.94
C GLY A 275 -1.83 24.41 44.62
N PRO A 276 -1.41 23.12 44.66
CA PRO A 276 -0.91 22.40 43.47
C PRO A 276 -1.90 22.34 42.30
N SER A 277 -3.20 22.44 42.59
CA SER A 277 -4.29 22.52 41.61
C SER A 277 -4.23 23.80 40.78
N GLU A 278 -4.09 24.97 41.39
CA GLU A 278 -4.14 26.26 40.69
C GLU A 278 -2.92 26.47 39.79
N LYS A 279 -1.73 26.06 40.25
CA LYS A 279 -0.52 26.10 39.41
C LYS A 279 -0.60 25.16 38.22
N LYS A 280 -1.16 23.95 38.38
CA LYS A 280 -1.46 23.06 37.24
C LYS A 280 -2.52 23.65 36.32
N LYS A 281 -3.57 24.27 36.87
CA LYS A 281 -4.65 24.89 36.09
C LYS A 281 -4.12 26.04 35.25
N LYS A 282 -3.47 27.04 35.86
CA LYS A 282 -2.92 28.19 35.13
C LYS A 282 -1.88 27.79 34.06
N ALA A 283 -0.99 26.85 34.36
CA ALA A 283 -0.03 26.34 33.37
C ALA A 283 -0.68 25.56 32.23
N LYS A 284 -1.83 24.91 32.47
CA LYS A 284 -2.65 24.29 31.42
C LYS A 284 -3.37 25.37 30.60
N ASP A 285 -4.02 26.33 31.26
CA ASP A 285 -4.77 27.41 30.62
C ASP A 285 -3.84 28.24 29.68
N GLU A 286 -2.60 28.54 30.11
CA GLU A 286 -1.57 29.18 29.28
C GLU A 286 -1.12 28.31 28.10
N ALA A 287 -1.01 26.99 28.28
CA ALA A 287 -0.63 26.05 27.23
C ALA A 287 -1.74 25.84 26.19
N ASP A 288 -3.00 25.73 26.63
CA ASP A 288 -4.17 25.58 25.75
C ASP A 288 -4.46 26.90 25.01
N ALA A 289 -4.27 28.07 25.65
CA ALA A 289 -4.33 29.37 24.97
C ALA A 289 -3.25 29.50 23.89
N LYS A 290 -2.00 29.12 24.19
CA LYS A 290 -0.92 29.10 23.19
C LYS A 290 -1.23 28.14 22.04
N LYS A 291 -1.73 26.94 22.34
CA LYS A 291 -2.12 25.95 21.33
C LYS A 291 -3.26 26.45 20.44
N ALA A 292 -4.22 27.20 20.99
CA ALA A 292 -5.26 27.85 20.21
C ALA A 292 -4.70 28.97 19.30
N GLN A 293 -3.73 29.75 19.79
CA GLN A 293 -3.04 30.77 18.99
C GLN A 293 -2.21 30.15 17.84
N ASP A 294 -1.37 29.15 18.13
CA ASP A 294 -0.57 28.43 17.12
C ASP A 294 -1.50 27.74 16.09
N ALA A 295 -2.69 27.27 16.49
CA ALA A 295 -3.68 26.68 15.58
C ALA A 295 -4.44 27.73 14.72
N ALA A 296 -4.73 28.92 15.27
CA ALA A 296 -5.33 30.02 14.52
C ALA A 296 -4.36 30.57 13.46
N GLU A 297 -3.09 30.77 13.83
CA GLU A 297 -2.00 31.12 12.92
C GLU A 297 -1.84 30.07 11.82
N LEU A 298 -1.85 28.77 12.18
CA LEU A 298 -1.79 27.67 11.21
C LEU A 298 -2.96 27.70 10.22
N LYS A 299 -4.19 27.97 10.71
CA LYS A 299 -5.37 28.08 9.84
C LYS A 299 -5.25 29.26 8.87
N GLU A 300 -4.91 30.44 9.37
CA GLU A 300 -4.74 31.64 8.54
C GLU A 300 -3.68 31.42 7.44
N LEU A 301 -2.60 30.70 7.76
CA LEU A 301 -1.54 30.37 6.80
C LEU A 301 -1.95 29.31 5.78
N ILE A 302 -2.79 28.33 6.15
CA ILE A 302 -3.41 27.39 5.20
C ILE A 302 -4.37 28.15 4.25
N ASP A 303 -5.22 29.01 4.80
CA ASP A 303 -6.22 29.73 4.01
C ASP A 303 -5.56 30.81 3.12
N ARG A 304 -4.46 31.44 3.58
CA ARG A 304 -3.60 32.30 2.74
C ARG A 304 -2.89 31.53 1.63
N ALA A 305 -2.42 30.30 1.88
CA ALA A 305 -1.82 29.47 0.84
C ALA A 305 -2.86 29.06 -0.23
N ARG A 306 -4.11 28.79 0.20
CA ARG A 306 -5.28 28.53 -0.67
C ARG A 306 -5.79 29.76 -1.42
N ALA A 307 -5.51 30.98 -0.93
CA ALA A 307 -5.85 32.23 -1.61
C ALA A 307 -4.98 32.50 -2.86
N THR A 308 -3.94 31.70 -3.12
CA THR A 308 -3.23 31.68 -4.40
C THR A 308 -4.23 31.34 -5.53
N PRO A 309 -4.40 32.17 -6.57
CA PRO A 309 -5.31 31.85 -7.66
C PRO A 309 -4.92 30.55 -8.37
N LYS A 310 -5.92 29.75 -8.79
CA LYS A 310 -5.69 28.44 -9.40
C LYS A 310 -4.72 28.54 -10.59
N GLY A 311 -3.71 27.69 -10.60
CA GLY A 311 -2.68 27.64 -11.65
C GLY A 311 -1.56 28.68 -11.51
N GLN A 312 -1.63 29.62 -10.56
CA GLN A 312 -0.54 30.56 -10.31
C GLN A 312 0.50 29.98 -9.35
N LYS A 313 1.76 30.39 -9.51
CA LYS A 313 2.84 29.98 -8.60
C LYS A 313 2.61 30.62 -7.23
N LYS A 314 2.49 29.79 -6.21
CA LYS A 314 2.39 30.21 -4.81
C LYS A 314 3.56 31.13 -4.41
N ASP A 315 3.26 32.19 -3.67
CA ASP A 315 4.28 33.03 -3.02
C ASP A 315 5.02 32.25 -1.91
N ILE A 316 6.34 32.42 -1.90
CA ILE A 316 7.28 31.78 -0.96
C ILE A 316 8.14 32.81 -0.20
N THR A 317 7.84 34.11 -0.33
CA THR A 317 8.60 35.19 0.33
C THR A 317 8.18 35.41 1.79
N SER A 318 7.03 34.86 2.22
CA SER A 318 6.57 34.88 3.60
C SER A 318 7.50 34.12 4.57
N ASN A 319 7.61 34.60 5.81
CA ASN A 319 8.36 33.93 6.88
C ASN A 319 8.05 32.43 6.98
N MET A 320 9.10 31.62 7.17
CA MET A 320 9.00 30.18 7.33
C MET A 320 8.18 29.79 8.57
N PHE A 321 7.40 28.72 8.44
CA PHE A 321 6.59 28.18 9.54
C PHE A 321 7.47 27.66 10.69
N LYS A 322 6.95 27.72 11.92
CA LYS A 322 7.55 27.12 13.13
C LYS A 322 7.79 25.60 13.02
N GLY A 323 7.10 24.93 12.10
CA GLY A 323 7.22 23.51 11.77
C GLY A 323 6.53 23.18 10.45
N TYR A 324 6.82 22.00 9.88
CA TYR A 324 6.29 21.61 8.57
C TYR A 324 4.76 21.43 8.60
N CYS A 325 4.05 22.14 7.72
CA CYS A 325 2.61 22.02 7.53
C CYS A 325 2.30 21.53 6.10
N PRO A 326 2.08 20.22 5.88
CA PRO A 326 1.80 19.70 4.55
C PRO A 326 0.59 20.39 3.86
N PRO A 327 -0.58 20.59 4.52
CA PRO A 327 -1.71 21.28 3.89
C PRO A 327 -1.44 22.72 3.43
N ALA A 328 -0.62 23.48 4.18
CA ALA A 328 -0.22 24.83 3.76
C ALA A 328 0.88 24.81 2.70
N VAL A 329 1.78 23.83 2.74
CA VAL A 329 2.85 23.67 1.74
C VAL A 329 2.27 23.23 0.40
N GLU A 330 1.51 22.14 0.37
CA GLU A 330 0.98 21.47 -0.84
C GLU A 330 -0.06 22.30 -1.61
N ALA A 331 -0.75 23.23 -0.96
CA ALA A 331 -1.74 24.11 -1.59
C ALA A 331 -1.17 24.87 -2.80
N ALA A 332 -1.96 24.94 -3.88
CA ALA A 332 -1.66 25.55 -5.17
C ALA A 332 -0.45 25.00 -5.97
N TRP A 333 0.45 24.20 -5.40
CA TRP A 333 1.55 23.58 -6.17
C TRP A 333 1.06 22.72 -7.32
N TYR A 334 0.04 21.88 -7.07
CA TYR A 334 -0.42 20.94 -8.09
C TYR A 334 -1.06 21.63 -9.28
N ASP A 335 -1.98 22.57 -9.02
CA ASP A 335 -2.60 23.39 -10.06
C ASP A 335 -1.54 24.16 -10.86
N TRP A 336 -0.51 24.70 -10.21
CA TRP A 336 0.61 25.36 -10.90
C TRP A 336 1.45 24.40 -11.74
N TRP A 337 1.74 23.19 -11.26
CA TRP A 337 2.49 22.19 -12.03
C TRP A 337 1.73 21.72 -13.28
N GLU A 338 0.43 21.49 -13.14
CA GLU A 338 -0.48 21.11 -14.23
C GLU A 338 -0.62 22.26 -15.24
N GLN A 339 -0.88 23.49 -14.77
CA GLN A 339 -1.01 24.68 -15.60
C GLN A 339 0.31 25.06 -16.32
N SER A 340 1.47 24.75 -15.72
CA SER A 340 2.79 24.97 -16.33
C SER A 340 3.22 23.84 -17.28
N GLY A 341 2.42 22.78 -17.43
CA GLY A 341 2.69 21.67 -18.35
C GLY A 341 3.88 20.77 -18.00
N PHE A 342 4.44 20.86 -16.78
CA PHE A 342 5.68 20.14 -16.40
C PHE A 342 5.60 18.61 -16.44
N PHE A 343 4.38 18.05 -16.57
CA PHE A 343 4.18 16.61 -16.65
C PHE A 343 4.28 16.07 -18.07
N LYS A 344 4.11 16.93 -19.09
CA LYS A 344 4.04 16.58 -20.51
C LYS A 344 5.43 16.20 -21.06
N PRO A 345 5.52 15.25 -22.01
CA PRO A 345 6.77 14.92 -22.68
C PRO A 345 7.18 16.04 -23.66
N GLU A 346 8.47 16.39 -23.67
CA GLU A 346 9.05 17.18 -24.75
C GLU A 346 9.08 16.32 -26.03
N LEU A 347 8.21 16.61 -27.01
CA LEU A 347 8.12 15.79 -28.23
C LEU A 347 9.38 15.96 -29.11
N ASP A 348 9.67 17.21 -29.47
CA ASP A 348 10.73 17.66 -30.40
C ASP A 348 12.13 17.74 -29.73
N SER A 349 12.47 16.71 -28.95
CA SER A 349 13.65 16.70 -28.08
C SER A 349 14.46 15.42 -28.30
N ASP A 350 15.77 15.54 -28.54
CA ASP A 350 16.68 14.39 -28.77
C ASP A 350 16.94 13.55 -27.50
N LYS A 351 16.35 13.94 -26.37
CA LYS A 351 16.42 13.21 -25.10
C LYS A 351 15.91 11.77 -25.27
N PRO A 352 16.53 10.78 -24.60
CA PRO A 352 16.05 9.40 -24.63
C PRO A 352 14.63 9.31 -24.05
N PRO A 353 13.69 8.60 -24.71
CA PRO A 353 12.34 8.44 -24.20
C PRO A 353 12.31 7.51 -22.98
N PHE A 354 11.39 7.79 -22.06
CA PHE A 354 11.01 6.86 -21.00
C PHE A 354 9.49 6.90 -20.86
N VAL A 355 8.83 5.76 -21.07
CA VAL A 355 7.37 5.68 -21.12
C VAL A 355 6.88 4.70 -20.06
N ILE A 356 5.89 5.12 -19.28
CA ILE A 356 5.10 4.26 -18.39
C ILE A 356 3.62 4.48 -18.71
N VAL A 357 2.84 3.40 -18.71
CA VAL A 357 1.38 3.47 -18.63
C VAL A 357 1.01 3.20 -17.17
N ILE A 358 0.13 4.01 -16.59
CA ILE A 358 -0.43 3.68 -15.26
C ILE A 358 -1.24 2.39 -15.38
N PRO A 359 -1.18 1.43 -14.42
CA PRO A 359 -2.20 0.39 -14.36
C PRO A 359 -3.55 1.09 -14.14
N PRO A 360 -4.48 1.05 -15.10
CA PRO A 360 -5.66 1.91 -15.08
C PRO A 360 -6.60 1.47 -13.96
N PRO A 361 -6.87 2.29 -12.92
CA PRO A 361 -7.80 1.91 -11.87
C PRO A 361 -9.22 1.70 -12.40
N ASN A 362 -9.85 0.65 -11.91
CA ASN A 362 -11.24 0.30 -12.21
C ASN A 362 -12.18 1.40 -11.69
N VAL A 363 -13.21 1.78 -12.45
CA VAL A 363 -14.16 2.84 -12.04
C VAL A 363 -15.20 2.38 -10.98
N THR A 364 -14.84 1.44 -10.13
CA THR A 364 -15.71 0.75 -9.17
C THR A 364 -15.86 1.45 -7.81
N GLY A 365 -15.09 2.51 -7.54
CA GLY A 365 -15.11 3.21 -6.24
C GLY A 365 -14.04 4.28 -6.10
N SER A 366 -13.64 4.55 -4.85
CA SER A 366 -12.53 5.45 -4.52
C SER A 366 -11.21 4.67 -4.40
N LEU A 367 -10.09 5.30 -4.73
CA LEU A 367 -8.76 4.73 -4.55
C LEU A 367 -8.46 4.46 -3.06
N HIS A 368 -7.84 3.31 -2.79
CA HIS A 368 -7.34 2.88 -1.47
C HIS A 368 -5.80 2.83 -1.43
N LEU A 369 -5.22 2.55 -0.26
CA LEU A 369 -3.77 2.64 -0.01
C LEU A 369 -2.89 1.82 -0.97
N GLY A 370 -3.39 0.72 -1.55
CA GLY A 370 -2.67 -0.06 -2.57
C GLY A 370 -2.40 0.74 -3.85
N HIS A 371 -3.40 1.50 -4.32
CA HIS A 371 -3.24 2.40 -5.46
C HIS A 371 -2.26 3.54 -5.13
N ALA A 372 -2.30 4.07 -3.90
CA ALA A 372 -1.35 5.09 -3.46
C ALA A 372 0.11 4.57 -3.46
N LEU A 373 0.33 3.33 -3.01
CA LEU A 373 1.65 2.68 -3.06
C LEU A 373 2.17 2.52 -4.49
N THR A 374 1.38 1.90 -5.38
CA THR A 374 1.75 1.69 -6.78
C THR A 374 2.06 3.01 -7.48
N ASN A 375 1.20 4.01 -7.31
CA ASN A 375 1.36 5.30 -7.96
C ASN A 375 2.53 6.10 -7.38
N ALA A 376 2.81 6.03 -6.08
CA ALA A 376 3.98 6.68 -5.48
C ALA A 376 5.31 6.08 -6.00
N ILE A 377 5.36 4.77 -6.21
CA ILE A 377 6.52 4.10 -6.82
C ILE A 377 6.70 4.56 -8.27
N GLN A 378 5.63 4.56 -9.08
CA GLN A 378 5.69 5.03 -10.46
C GLN A 378 6.07 6.52 -10.56
N ASP A 379 5.47 7.40 -9.77
CA ASP A 379 5.78 8.84 -9.74
C ASP A 379 7.23 9.11 -9.35
N THR A 380 7.78 8.35 -8.38
CA THR A 380 9.18 8.44 -7.98
C THR A 380 10.11 8.12 -9.15
N VAL A 381 9.84 7.04 -9.89
CA VAL A 381 10.63 6.63 -11.07
C VAL A 381 10.49 7.65 -12.21
N VAL A 382 9.27 8.13 -12.46
CA VAL A 382 8.95 9.14 -13.49
C VAL A 382 9.67 10.47 -13.21
N ARG A 383 9.59 10.98 -11.98
CA ARG A 383 10.30 12.20 -11.56
C ARG A 383 11.81 12.02 -11.64
N TRP A 384 12.35 10.90 -11.16
CA TRP A 384 13.79 10.61 -11.27
C TRP A 384 14.26 10.58 -12.73
N ARG A 385 13.51 9.94 -13.64
CA ARG A 385 13.85 9.89 -15.08
C ARG A 385 13.76 11.27 -15.74
N ARG A 386 12.72 12.06 -15.43
CA ARG A 386 12.52 13.43 -15.92
C ARG A 386 13.67 14.35 -15.46
N MET A 387 14.14 14.19 -14.22
CA MET A 387 15.33 14.87 -13.68
C MET A 387 16.67 14.33 -14.25
N SER A 388 16.70 13.07 -14.69
CA SER A 388 17.88 12.41 -15.29
C SER A 388 18.01 12.65 -16.80
N GLY A 389 17.31 13.66 -17.35
CA GLY A 389 17.43 14.07 -18.75
C GLY A 389 16.66 13.23 -19.77
N TYR A 390 15.72 12.38 -19.34
CA TYR A 390 14.84 11.62 -20.26
C TYR A 390 13.60 12.45 -20.63
N LYS A 391 13.09 12.31 -21.86
CA LYS A 391 11.74 12.80 -22.18
C LYS A 391 10.71 11.77 -21.68
N VAL A 392 10.01 12.12 -20.61
CA VAL A 392 9.13 11.18 -19.89
C VAL A 392 7.67 11.40 -20.26
N LEU A 393 7.02 10.31 -20.71
CA LEU A 393 5.57 10.20 -20.79
C LEU A 393 5.10 9.22 -19.70
N TRP A 394 4.28 9.68 -18.78
CA TRP A 394 3.49 8.80 -17.92
C TRP A 394 2.02 8.96 -18.29
N LEU A 395 1.50 7.97 -19.01
CA LEU A 395 0.15 7.97 -19.58
C LEU A 395 -0.88 7.62 -18.49
N PRO A 396 -1.82 8.52 -18.15
CA PRO A 396 -2.91 8.23 -17.23
C PRO A 396 -4.09 7.57 -17.95
N GLY A 397 -4.85 6.76 -17.22
CA GLY A 397 -6.12 6.23 -17.69
C GLY A 397 -6.95 5.57 -16.60
N THR A 398 -8.12 5.08 -16.97
CA THR A 398 -9.09 4.36 -16.10
C THR A 398 -9.71 3.19 -16.87
N ASP A 399 -9.99 2.09 -16.17
CA ASP A 399 -10.59 0.90 -16.78
C ASP A 399 -12.10 0.81 -16.46
N HIS A 400 -12.90 0.61 -17.50
CA HIS A 400 -14.32 0.28 -17.41
C HIS A 400 -14.61 -0.97 -16.56
N ALA A 401 -13.65 -1.90 -16.46
CA ALA A 401 -13.67 -3.08 -15.60
C ALA A 401 -14.90 -3.99 -15.71
N GLY A 402 -15.61 -3.95 -16.84
CA GLY A 402 -16.73 -4.83 -17.22
C GLY A 402 -17.62 -5.29 -16.06
N ILE A 403 -17.50 -6.59 -15.73
CA ILE A 403 -18.28 -7.29 -14.69
C ILE A 403 -18.20 -6.58 -13.32
N ALA A 404 -17.05 -6.03 -12.95
CA ALA A 404 -16.87 -5.39 -11.65
C ALA A 404 -17.68 -4.10 -11.54
N THR A 405 -17.64 -3.24 -12.56
CA THR A 405 -18.43 -1.99 -12.60
C THR A 405 -19.92 -2.30 -12.70
N GLN A 406 -20.32 -3.25 -13.56
CA GLN A 406 -21.70 -3.73 -13.64
C GLN A 406 -22.21 -4.19 -12.26
N THR A 407 -21.44 -5.03 -11.56
CA THR A 407 -21.82 -5.58 -10.25
C THR A 407 -21.98 -4.49 -9.18
N VAL A 408 -21.16 -3.43 -9.21
CA VAL A 408 -21.29 -2.32 -8.27
C VAL A 408 -22.52 -1.46 -8.60
N VAL A 409 -22.76 -1.14 -9.88
CA VAL A 409 -23.93 -0.35 -10.31
C VAL A 409 -25.24 -1.12 -10.07
N GLU A 410 -25.28 -2.44 -10.25
CA GLU A 410 -26.45 -3.26 -9.89
C GLU A 410 -26.73 -3.24 -8.38
N LYS A 411 -25.70 -3.37 -7.54
CA LYS A 411 -25.86 -3.32 -6.07
C LYS A 411 -26.29 -1.95 -5.57
N ASP A 412 -25.81 -0.88 -6.19
CA ASP A 412 -26.19 0.50 -5.92
C ASP A 412 -27.63 0.80 -6.36
N LEU A 413 -28.02 0.37 -7.56
CA LEU A 413 -29.39 0.49 -8.09
C LEU A 413 -30.41 -0.24 -7.20
N ALA A 414 -30.10 -1.47 -6.80
CA ALA A 414 -30.93 -2.26 -5.90
C ALA A 414 -31.09 -1.59 -4.53
N LYS A 415 -30.03 -1.01 -3.98
CA LYS A 415 -30.09 -0.25 -2.71
C LYS A 415 -30.89 1.05 -2.80
N ARG A 416 -30.66 1.86 -3.84
CA ARG A 416 -31.25 3.21 -3.96
C ARG A 416 -32.66 3.24 -4.56
N LYS A 417 -33.04 2.24 -5.36
CA LYS A 417 -34.34 2.22 -6.07
C LYS A 417 -35.13 0.92 -5.89
N GLY A 418 -34.55 -0.14 -5.32
CA GLY A 418 -35.20 -1.46 -5.26
C GLY A 418 -35.31 -2.17 -6.62
N LEU A 419 -34.58 -1.70 -7.64
CA LEU A 419 -34.66 -2.20 -9.02
C LEU A 419 -33.43 -3.03 -9.40
N THR A 420 -33.61 -3.96 -10.33
CA THR A 420 -32.52 -4.69 -11.01
C THR A 420 -32.19 -4.04 -12.35
N ARG A 421 -31.08 -4.45 -12.99
CA ARG A 421 -30.79 -4.08 -14.39
C ARG A 421 -31.84 -4.57 -15.39
N HIS A 422 -32.60 -5.63 -15.05
CA HIS A 422 -33.60 -6.19 -15.94
C HIS A 422 -34.89 -5.34 -15.96
N ASP A 423 -35.21 -4.67 -14.85
CA ASP A 423 -36.36 -3.76 -14.75
C ASP A 423 -36.14 -2.44 -15.51
N LEU A 424 -34.88 -1.99 -15.63
CA LEU A 424 -34.51 -0.81 -16.44
C LEU A 424 -34.40 -1.12 -17.94
N GLY A 425 -34.01 -2.35 -18.30
CA GLY A 425 -33.58 -2.67 -19.65
C GLY A 425 -32.19 -2.12 -19.99
N ARG A 426 -31.67 -2.53 -21.16
CA ARG A 426 -30.25 -2.35 -21.55
C ARG A 426 -29.80 -0.89 -21.59
N GLU A 427 -30.47 -0.04 -22.38
CA GLU A 427 -29.97 1.32 -22.65
C GLU A 427 -30.02 2.21 -21.39
N ALA A 428 -31.13 2.19 -20.65
CA ALA A 428 -31.26 2.94 -19.40
C ALA A 428 -30.28 2.44 -18.31
N PHE A 429 -29.94 1.15 -18.28
CA PHE A 429 -28.87 0.64 -17.41
C PHE A 429 -27.48 1.13 -17.85
N LEU A 430 -27.18 1.13 -19.16
CA LEU A 430 -25.92 1.67 -19.69
C LEU A 430 -25.77 3.17 -19.37
N GLU A 431 -26.83 3.96 -19.44
CA GLU A 431 -26.82 5.37 -18.99
C GLU A 431 -26.43 5.51 -17.51
N GLN A 432 -26.95 4.65 -16.62
CA GLN A 432 -26.52 4.65 -15.21
C GLN A 432 -25.04 4.26 -15.06
N VAL A 433 -24.54 3.30 -15.85
CA VAL A 433 -23.12 2.89 -15.84
C VAL A 433 -22.21 4.02 -16.31
N PHE A 434 -22.54 4.74 -17.40
CA PHE A 434 -21.74 5.89 -17.85
C PHE A 434 -21.83 7.09 -16.88
N ALA A 435 -22.98 7.33 -16.25
CA ALA A 435 -23.10 8.32 -15.17
C ALA A 435 -22.25 7.97 -13.94
N TRP A 436 -22.20 6.69 -13.57
CA TRP A 436 -21.31 6.17 -12.53
C TRP A 436 -19.84 6.38 -12.90
N VAL A 437 -19.41 5.95 -14.11
CA VAL A 437 -18.04 6.14 -14.62
C VAL A 437 -17.61 7.61 -14.56
N LYS A 438 -18.45 8.53 -15.03
CA LYS A 438 -18.17 9.98 -14.98
C LYS A 438 -17.96 10.47 -13.55
N THR A 439 -18.79 10.01 -12.62
CA THR A 439 -18.77 10.41 -11.20
C THR A 439 -17.54 9.86 -10.46
N TYR A 440 -17.26 8.57 -10.60
CA TYR A 440 -16.17 7.91 -9.88
C TYR A 440 -14.80 8.10 -10.54
N GLY A 441 -14.73 8.24 -11.87
CA GLY A 441 -13.53 8.70 -12.56
C GLY A 441 -13.09 10.08 -12.05
N GLY A 442 -14.02 11.03 -11.94
CA GLY A 442 -13.75 12.35 -11.33
C GLY A 442 -13.19 12.26 -9.91
N LYS A 443 -13.73 11.37 -9.06
CA LYS A 443 -13.22 11.12 -7.70
C LYS A 443 -11.79 10.54 -7.72
N ILE A 444 -11.56 9.53 -8.56
CA ILE A 444 -10.24 8.90 -8.77
C ILE A 444 -9.20 9.94 -9.21
N PHE A 445 -9.51 10.76 -10.22
CA PHE A 445 -8.60 11.80 -10.71
C PHE A 445 -8.34 12.88 -9.65
N GLY A 446 -9.35 13.24 -8.85
CA GLY A 446 -9.19 14.14 -7.71
C GLY A 446 -8.23 13.58 -6.65
N GLN A 447 -8.36 12.30 -6.29
CA GLN A 447 -7.43 11.62 -5.38
C GLN A 447 -6.01 11.58 -5.97
N MET A 448 -5.86 11.29 -7.26
CA MET A 448 -4.56 11.25 -7.94
C MET A 448 -3.85 12.61 -7.93
N ARG A 449 -4.57 13.69 -8.27
CA ARG A 449 -4.05 15.07 -8.17
C ARG A 449 -3.67 15.42 -6.74
N ARG A 450 -4.52 15.07 -5.76
CA ARG A 450 -4.26 15.31 -4.33
C ARG A 450 -3.00 14.61 -3.81
N MET A 451 -2.66 13.44 -4.37
CA MET A 451 -1.42 12.70 -4.06
C MET A 451 -0.16 13.25 -4.76
N GLY A 452 -0.28 14.22 -5.67
CA GLY A 452 0.88 14.82 -6.34
C GLY A 452 1.40 14.07 -7.58
N ILE A 453 0.62 13.14 -8.13
CA ILE A 453 1.00 12.29 -9.28
C ILE A 453 1.32 13.11 -10.55
N SER A 454 2.48 12.91 -11.17
CA SER A 454 2.97 13.71 -12.32
C SER A 454 2.73 13.10 -13.71
N VAL A 455 1.49 12.68 -13.98
CA VAL A 455 0.98 12.13 -15.26
C VAL A 455 0.62 13.21 -16.29
N ASP A 456 0.64 12.84 -17.58
CA ASP A 456 0.21 13.71 -18.69
C ASP A 456 -1.31 13.71 -18.87
N TRP A 457 -2.01 14.60 -18.16
CA TRP A 457 -3.49 14.68 -18.17
C TRP A 457 -4.12 15.00 -19.54
N ASP A 458 -3.39 15.61 -20.47
CA ASP A 458 -3.86 15.84 -21.85
C ASP A 458 -4.11 14.52 -22.60
N ARG A 459 -3.51 13.42 -22.11
CA ARG A 459 -3.57 12.08 -22.70
C ARG A 459 -4.33 11.09 -21.81
N LEU A 460 -5.21 11.59 -20.95
CA LEU A 460 -6.09 10.76 -20.14
C LEU A 460 -6.97 9.89 -21.04
N ALA A 461 -6.87 8.57 -20.89
CA ALA A 461 -7.62 7.60 -21.67
C ALA A 461 -8.56 6.74 -20.82
N PHE A 462 -9.71 6.38 -21.36
CA PHE A 462 -10.66 5.43 -20.79
C PHE A 462 -10.83 4.25 -21.76
N THR A 463 -10.92 3.02 -21.24
CA THR A 463 -10.87 1.80 -22.07
C THR A 463 -12.03 1.63 -23.06
N MET A 464 -13.07 2.46 -22.98
CA MET A 464 -14.19 2.53 -23.94
C MET A 464 -14.13 3.75 -24.86
N ASP A 465 -13.05 4.54 -24.86
CA ASP A 465 -12.84 5.62 -25.83
C ASP A 465 -12.68 5.04 -27.25
N ASP A 466 -13.21 5.74 -28.27
CA ASP A 466 -13.30 5.25 -29.66
C ASP A 466 -11.98 4.69 -30.21
N ASN A 467 -10.84 5.31 -29.86
CA ASN A 467 -9.51 4.88 -30.31
C ASN A 467 -9.03 3.58 -29.63
N LEU A 468 -9.44 3.32 -28.39
CA LEU A 468 -9.13 2.07 -27.69
C LEU A 468 -10.11 0.96 -28.08
N VAL A 469 -11.39 1.30 -28.30
CA VAL A 469 -12.37 0.38 -28.89
C VAL A 469 -11.93 -0.09 -30.27
N ALA A 470 -11.46 0.84 -31.13
CA ALA A 470 -10.91 0.50 -32.44
C ALA A 470 -9.64 -0.39 -32.33
N ALA A 471 -8.76 -0.14 -31.36
CA ALA A 471 -7.58 -0.97 -31.13
C ALA A 471 -7.94 -2.40 -30.67
N VAL A 472 -8.98 -2.55 -29.84
CA VAL A 472 -9.50 -3.88 -29.44
C VAL A 472 -10.18 -4.59 -30.61
N GLN A 473 -10.92 -3.87 -31.46
CA GLN A 473 -11.53 -4.43 -32.67
C GLN A 473 -10.47 -4.93 -33.67
N GLU A 474 -9.43 -4.13 -33.94
CA GLU A 474 -8.29 -4.53 -34.79
C GLU A 474 -7.58 -5.76 -34.22
N ALA A 475 -7.29 -5.77 -32.91
CA ALA A 475 -6.68 -6.92 -32.25
C ALA A 475 -7.55 -8.19 -32.37
N PHE A 476 -8.87 -8.09 -32.16
CA PHE A 476 -9.80 -9.19 -32.33
C PHE A 476 -9.85 -9.71 -33.78
N VAL A 477 -10.01 -8.81 -34.75
CA VAL A 477 -10.09 -9.17 -36.18
C VAL A 477 -8.79 -9.84 -36.64
N ARG A 478 -7.63 -9.31 -36.23
CA ARG A 478 -6.33 -9.88 -36.56
C ARG A 478 -6.12 -11.26 -35.91
N LEU A 479 -6.42 -11.42 -34.62
CA LEU A 479 -6.30 -12.72 -33.94
C LEU A 479 -7.29 -13.77 -34.49
N PHE A 480 -8.46 -13.35 -34.98
CA PHE A 480 -9.40 -14.20 -35.70
C PHE A 480 -8.86 -14.61 -37.08
N GLN A 481 -8.26 -13.68 -37.85
CA GLN A 481 -7.60 -13.98 -39.13
C GLN A 481 -6.36 -14.88 -38.97
N GLU A 482 -5.61 -14.73 -37.87
CA GLU A 482 -4.50 -15.63 -37.49
C GLU A 482 -5.00 -17.02 -36.99
N GLY A 483 -6.31 -17.24 -36.87
CA GLY A 483 -6.92 -18.49 -36.41
C GLY A 483 -6.81 -18.75 -34.91
N LEU A 484 -6.39 -17.74 -34.12
CA LEU A 484 -6.18 -17.82 -32.68
C LEU A 484 -7.47 -17.57 -31.89
N ILE A 485 -8.43 -16.83 -32.47
CA ILE A 485 -9.80 -16.71 -31.97
C ILE A 485 -10.71 -17.60 -32.82
N TYR A 486 -11.49 -18.45 -32.16
CA TYR A 486 -12.45 -19.37 -32.78
C TYR A 486 -13.72 -19.47 -31.93
N ARG A 487 -14.76 -20.14 -32.47
CA ARG A 487 -16.02 -20.41 -31.76
C ARG A 487 -16.30 -21.90 -31.74
N GLU A 488 -16.48 -22.46 -30.56
CA GLU A 488 -16.75 -23.88 -30.32
C GLU A 488 -17.63 -24.04 -29.07
N ASN A 489 -18.36 -25.15 -28.96
CA ASN A 489 -19.07 -25.50 -27.74
C ASN A 489 -18.11 -26.23 -26.80
N ARG A 490 -17.70 -25.59 -25.71
CA ARG A 490 -16.83 -26.18 -24.67
C ARG A 490 -17.45 -25.99 -23.28
N LEU A 491 -16.98 -26.79 -22.31
CA LEU A 491 -17.26 -26.54 -20.90
C LEU A 491 -16.59 -25.22 -20.49
N VAL A 492 -17.33 -24.36 -19.80
CA VAL A 492 -16.89 -23.04 -19.31
C VAL A 492 -17.37 -22.83 -17.89
N ASN A 493 -16.67 -22.01 -17.11
CA ASN A 493 -17.15 -21.55 -15.81
C ASN A 493 -18.31 -20.57 -16.04
N TRP A 494 -19.48 -20.84 -15.47
CA TRP A 494 -20.70 -20.03 -15.65
C TRP A 494 -21.19 -19.46 -14.32
N CYS A 495 -21.36 -18.14 -14.25
CA CYS A 495 -21.90 -17.48 -13.07
C CYS A 495 -23.44 -17.42 -13.14
N CYS A 496 -24.11 -18.26 -12.34
CA CYS A 496 -25.58 -18.29 -12.28
C CYS A 496 -26.22 -16.99 -11.77
N THR A 497 -25.50 -16.13 -11.03
CA THR A 497 -26.03 -14.84 -10.56
C THR A 497 -25.90 -13.74 -11.62
N LEU A 498 -24.80 -13.72 -12.38
CA LEU A 498 -24.51 -12.68 -13.37
C LEU A 498 -25.02 -13.02 -14.79
N HIS A 499 -25.32 -14.31 -15.04
CA HIS A 499 -25.67 -14.85 -16.35
C HIS A 499 -24.59 -14.59 -17.41
N THR A 500 -23.34 -14.90 -17.09
CA THR A 500 -22.19 -14.85 -18.01
C THR A 500 -21.22 -16.00 -17.76
N ALA A 501 -20.47 -16.38 -18.80
CA ALA A 501 -19.25 -17.14 -18.63
C ALA A 501 -18.17 -16.24 -17.97
N VAL A 502 -17.24 -16.86 -17.26
CA VAL A 502 -16.04 -16.24 -16.67
C VAL A 502 -14.81 -17.09 -16.98
N SER A 503 -13.64 -16.47 -17.03
CA SER A 503 -12.36 -17.14 -17.25
C SER A 503 -11.84 -17.81 -15.97
N ASP A 504 -10.92 -18.78 -16.09
CA ASP A 504 -10.37 -19.51 -14.93
C ASP A 504 -9.66 -18.58 -13.91
N ILE A 505 -9.10 -17.46 -14.37
CA ILE A 505 -8.44 -16.46 -13.51
C ILE A 505 -9.43 -15.54 -12.78
N GLU A 506 -10.72 -15.61 -13.10
CA GLU A 506 -11.81 -14.90 -12.41
C GLU A 506 -12.55 -15.81 -11.38
N VAL A 507 -12.09 -17.05 -11.20
CA VAL A 507 -12.71 -18.04 -10.29
C VAL A 507 -11.90 -18.22 -9.01
N ASP A 508 -12.40 -17.68 -7.91
CA ASP A 508 -11.89 -17.97 -6.57
C ASP A 508 -12.39 -19.34 -6.06
N HIS A 509 -11.46 -20.24 -5.73
CA HIS A 509 -11.79 -21.57 -5.19
C HIS A 509 -11.89 -21.57 -3.66
N LEU A 510 -13.05 -21.95 -3.13
CA LEU A 510 -13.26 -22.19 -1.69
C LEU A 510 -13.01 -23.67 -1.33
N GLU A 511 -11.95 -23.95 -0.57
CA GLU A 511 -11.68 -25.30 -0.05
C GLU A 511 -12.64 -25.64 1.11
N VAL A 512 -13.48 -26.67 0.93
CA VAL A 512 -14.45 -27.14 1.93
C VAL A 512 -14.07 -28.55 2.40
N LYS A 513 -13.85 -28.71 3.71
CA LYS A 513 -13.30 -29.95 4.31
C LYS A 513 -14.35 -30.98 4.76
N GLY A 514 -15.62 -30.68 4.56
CA GLY A 514 -16.76 -31.50 4.98
C GLY A 514 -18.05 -30.68 4.98
N ARG A 515 -19.17 -31.31 5.37
CA ARG A 515 -20.52 -30.73 5.35
C ARG A 515 -20.55 -29.30 5.89
N THR A 516 -20.80 -28.34 5.00
CA THR A 516 -20.82 -26.90 5.26
C THR A 516 -22.03 -26.30 4.55
N LEU A 517 -22.73 -25.37 5.22
CA LEU A 517 -23.79 -24.57 4.61
C LEU A 517 -23.20 -23.25 4.12
N VAL A 518 -23.47 -22.89 2.86
CA VAL A 518 -22.94 -21.69 2.21
C VAL A 518 -24.08 -20.81 1.69
N SER A 519 -24.06 -19.53 2.06
CA SER A 519 -25.00 -18.53 1.54
C SER A 519 -24.64 -18.16 0.10
N VAL A 520 -25.44 -18.60 -0.88
CA VAL A 520 -25.22 -18.30 -2.31
C VAL A 520 -26.06 -17.09 -2.74
N PRO A 521 -25.48 -16.07 -3.40
CA PRO A 521 -26.22 -14.89 -3.87
C PRO A 521 -27.41 -15.25 -4.78
N GLY A 522 -28.62 -14.86 -4.37
CA GLY A 522 -29.88 -15.17 -5.04
C GLY A 522 -30.70 -16.29 -4.39
N TYR A 523 -30.12 -17.06 -3.46
CA TYR A 523 -30.82 -18.13 -2.74
C TYR A 523 -31.29 -17.65 -1.36
N THR A 524 -32.53 -17.99 -0.99
CA THR A 524 -33.10 -17.68 0.34
C THR A 524 -32.72 -18.71 1.40
N GLN A 525 -32.29 -19.91 0.98
CA GLN A 525 -31.77 -20.98 1.83
C GLN A 525 -30.26 -21.13 1.58
N GLN A 526 -29.53 -21.54 2.60
CA GLN A 526 -28.10 -21.84 2.45
C GLN A 526 -27.94 -23.17 1.70
N VAL A 527 -27.01 -23.23 0.77
CA VAL A 527 -26.73 -24.42 -0.05
C VAL A 527 -25.76 -25.32 0.71
N GLU A 528 -26.07 -26.61 0.77
CA GLU A 528 -25.21 -27.62 1.40
C GLU A 528 -24.10 -28.06 0.44
N VAL A 529 -22.85 -28.00 0.91
CA VAL A 529 -21.64 -28.40 0.16
C VAL A 529 -20.70 -29.22 1.04
N GLY A 530 -19.76 -29.94 0.43
CA GLY A 530 -18.80 -30.78 1.17
C GLY A 530 -19.41 -32.07 1.75
N VAL A 531 -20.57 -32.49 1.25
CA VAL A 531 -21.15 -33.82 1.47
C VAL A 531 -20.76 -34.71 0.29
N LEU A 532 -20.35 -35.95 0.57
CA LEU A 532 -20.16 -36.99 -0.44
C LEU A 532 -21.33 -37.98 -0.31
N THR A 533 -22.10 -38.13 -1.38
CA THR A 533 -23.28 -39.00 -1.45
C THR A 533 -22.95 -40.23 -2.29
N SER A 534 -23.07 -41.41 -1.68
CA SER A 534 -23.02 -42.68 -2.40
C SER A 534 -24.42 -43.13 -2.80
N PHE A 535 -24.59 -43.56 -4.05
CA PHE A 535 -25.81 -44.14 -4.58
C PHE A 535 -25.47 -45.26 -5.58
N ALA A 536 -26.44 -46.08 -5.98
CA ALA A 536 -26.18 -47.26 -6.79
C ALA A 536 -27.00 -47.25 -8.11
N TYR A 537 -26.37 -47.71 -9.19
CA TYR A 537 -27.03 -48.00 -10.47
C TYR A 537 -27.18 -49.52 -10.63
N PRO A 538 -28.38 -50.03 -10.98
CA PRO A 538 -28.55 -51.46 -11.27
C PRO A 538 -27.83 -51.85 -12.57
N LEU A 539 -27.27 -53.06 -12.61
CA LEU A 539 -26.64 -53.62 -13.80
C LEU A 539 -27.69 -54.21 -14.76
N GLU A 540 -27.47 -54.08 -16.08
CA GLU A 540 -28.44 -54.48 -17.12
C GLU A 540 -28.77 -55.98 -17.10
N ASP A 541 -27.81 -56.83 -16.72
CA ASP A 541 -27.97 -58.28 -16.60
C ASP A 541 -28.65 -58.72 -15.29
N GLY A 542 -28.92 -57.79 -14.37
CA GLY A 542 -29.49 -58.06 -13.05
C GLY A 542 -28.54 -58.76 -12.07
N SER A 543 -27.23 -58.82 -12.36
CA SER A 543 -26.23 -59.46 -11.48
C SER A 543 -25.97 -58.71 -10.17
N GLY A 544 -26.26 -57.41 -10.13
CA GLY A 544 -26.07 -56.56 -8.96
C GLY A 544 -26.26 -55.07 -9.26
N GLU A 545 -25.59 -54.23 -8.48
CA GLU A 545 -25.60 -52.77 -8.61
C GLU A 545 -24.17 -52.24 -8.50
N ILE A 546 -23.84 -51.16 -9.22
CA ILE A 546 -22.56 -50.44 -9.11
C ILE A 546 -22.73 -49.15 -8.30
N VAL A 547 -21.92 -48.99 -7.24
CA VAL A 547 -22.01 -47.84 -6.33
C VAL A 547 -21.10 -46.71 -6.80
N VAL A 548 -21.69 -45.53 -7.01
CA VAL A 548 -21.01 -44.28 -7.41
C VAL A 548 -21.06 -43.29 -6.25
N ALA A 549 -19.97 -42.55 -6.03
CA ALA A 549 -19.88 -41.50 -5.02
C ALA A 549 -19.71 -40.12 -5.69
N THR A 550 -20.60 -39.17 -5.37
CA THR A 550 -20.58 -37.81 -5.93
C THR A 550 -20.80 -36.74 -4.85
N THR A 551 -20.21 -35.56 -5.02
CA THR A 551 -20.54 -34.37 -4.23
C THR A 551 -21.67 -33.54 -4.86
N ARG A 552 -22.19 -33.98 -6.01
CA ARG A 552 -23.19 -33.29 -6.85
C ARG A 552 -24.30 -34.26 -7.30
N PRO A 553 -25.19 -34.71 -6.39
CA PRO A 553 -26.26 -35.63 -6.75
C PRO A 553 -27.26 -35.04 -7.77
N GLU A 554 -27.28 -33.72 -7.95
CA GLU A 554 -28.12 -33.07 -8.96
C GLU A 554 -27.63 -33.25 -10.41
N THR A 555 -26.35 -33.65 -10.62
CA THR A 555 -25.85 -33.95 -11.98
C THR A 555 -26.19 -35.35 -12.46
N MET A 556 -26.62 -36.25 -11.57
CA MET A 556 -26.96 -37.66 -11.86
C MET A 556 -27.91 -37.85 -13.05
N LEU A 557 -28.81 -36.89 -13.29
CA LEU A 557 -29.76 -36.91 -14.41
C LEU A 557 -29.12 -36.58 -15.78
N GLY A 558 -27.86 -36.16 -15.80
CA GLY A 558 -27.03 -35.95 -16.98
C GLY A 558 -25.87 -36.94 -17.13
N ASP A 559 -25.80 -37.97 -16.26
CA ASP A 559 -24.77 -39.00 -16.34
C ASP A 559 -24.98 -39.85 -17.62
N THR A 560 -23.89 -40.16 -18.31
CA THR A 560 -23.90 -40.89 -19.61
C THR A 560 -23.07 -42.17 -19.60
N ALA A 561 -22.20 -42.34 -18.60
CA ALA A 561 -21.42 -43.54 -18.35
C ALA A 561 -20.91 -43.51 -16.90
N VAL A 562 -20.63 -44.69 -16.32
CA VAL A 562 -19.83 -44.81 -15.09
C VAL A 562 -18.38 -45.12 -15.49
N ALA A 563 -17.42 -44.41 -14.92
CA ALA A 563 -16.00 -44.62 -15.17
C ALA A 563 -15.37 -45.44 -14.03
N VAL A 564 -14.80 -46.60 -14.38
CA VAL A 564 -14.02 -47.47 -13.49
C VAL A 564 -12.56 -47.42 -13.95
N HIS A 565 -11.60 -47.53 -13.02
CA HIS A 565 -10.18 -47.56 -13.39
C HIS A 565 -9.82 -48.93 -14.00
N PRO A 566 -8.99 -49.01 -15.08
CA PRO A 566 -8.72 -50.30 -15.75
C PRO A 566 -8.04 -51.37 -14.88
N ASP A 567 -7.42 -50.96 -13.78
CA ASP A 567 -6.71 -51.82 -12.81
C ASP A 567 -7.46 -51.94 -11.46
N ASP A 568 -8.79 -51.84 -11.45
CA ASP A 568 -9.67 -51.92 -10.27
C ASP A 568 -10.46 -53.27 -10.31
N ASP A 569 -9.89 -54.31 -9.68
CA ASP A 569 -10.33 -55.73 -9.70
C ASP A 569 -11.56 -56.05 -8.82
#